data_AF-A0A959RWX6-F1
#
_entry.id   AF-A0A959RWX6-F1
#
_cell.length_a   1.000
_cell.length_b   1.000
_cell.length_c   1.000
_cell.angle_alpha   90.00
_cell.angle_beta   90.00
_cell.angle_gamma   90.00
#
_symmetry.space_group_name_H-M   'P 1'
#
loop_
_entity.id
_entity.type
_entity.pdbx_description
1 polymer ?
#
loop_
_entity_poly.entity_id
_entity_poly.type
_entity_poly.pdbx_seq_one_letter_code
_entity_poly.pdbx_strand_id
1 'polypeptide(L)'
;MYSEEIKTVADTLNTVVAKEESSAGWIMHHILDSSTLELPFITVQLPHLSLFGFDISITKHVVFMWIAFALLITTFYFVSKSYKKSFLPKGLSNIMELLIFFVRDEIA
;
A
#
# COMPACT_ATOMS: atom_id res chain seq x y z
N MET A 1 22.58 44.62 -27.82
CA MET A 1 23.23 43.97 -26.66
C MET A 1 22.24 43.72 -25.51
N TYR A 2 21.42 44.71 -25.10
CA TYR A 2 20.45 44.54 -23.99
C TYR A 2 19.28 43.57 -24.27
N SER A 3 18.86 43.41 -25.54
CA SER A 3 17.73 42.53 -25.91
C SER A 3 18.06 41.03 -25.85
N GLU A 4 19.33 40.66 -25.99
CA GLU A 4 19.74 39.26 -25.94
C GLU A 4 19.74 38.76 -24.49
N GLU A 5 20.19 39.60 -23.54
CA GLU A 5 20.14 39.24 -22.13
C GLU A 5 18.71 39.05 -21.62
N ILE A 6 17.78 39.93 -21.99
CA ILE A 6 16.37 39.78 -21.62
C ILE A 6 15.79 38.47 -22.16
N LYS A 7 16.19 38.05 -23.36
CA LYS A 7 15.78 36.74 -23.92
C LYS A 7 16.39 35.57 -23.16
N THR A 8 17.67 35.63 -22.80
CA THR A 8 18.30 34.56 -22.01
C THR A 8 17.72 34.44 -20.59
N VAL A 9 17.33 35.57 -19.98
CA VAL A 9 16.64 35.58 -18.69
C VAL A 9 15.22 35.02 -18.85
N ALA A 10 14.49 35.40 -19.90
CA ALA A 10 13.16 34.84 -20.18
C ALA A 10 13.22 33.33 -20.47
N ASP A 11 14.21 32.86 -21.23
CA ASP A 11 14.40 31.45 -21.55
C ASP A 11 14.81 30.63 -20.32
N THR A 12 15.68 31.16 -19.46
CA THR A 12 16.03 30.50 -18.19
C THR A 12 14.83 30.41 -17.24
N LEU A 13 13.98 31.44 -17.17
CA LEU A 13 12.74 31.38 -16.38
C LEU A 13 11.75 30.34 -16.93
N ASN A 14 11.52 30.31 -18.24
CA ASN A 14 10.62 29.33 -18.86
C ASN A 14 11.11 27.88 -18.66
N THR A 15 12.42 27.65 -18.73
CA THR A 15 12.99 26.31 -18.47
C THR A 15 12.90 25.89 -17.01
N VAL A 16 12.99 26.83 -16.05
CA VAL A 16 12.81 26.54 -14.61
C VAL A 16 11.35 26.22 -14.30
N VAL A 17 10.40 27.00 -14.83
CA VAL A 17 8.95 26.74 -14.65
C VAL A 17 8.55 25.39 -15.25
N ALA A 18 9.01 25.06 -16.45
CA ALA A 18 8.74 23.75 -17.07
C ALA A 18 9.37 22.58 -16.29
N LYS A 19 10.53 22.81 -15.66
CA LYS A 19 11.20 21.81 -14.82
C LYS A 19 10.50 21.64 -13.47
N GLU A 20 9.93 22.70 -12.91
CA GLU A 20 9.11 22.66 -11.69
C GLU A 20 7.79 21.92 -11.92
N GLU A 21 7.09 22.17 -13.04
CA GLU A 21 5.87 21.42 -13.40
C GLU A 21 6.17 19.93 -13.67
N SER A 22 7.30 19.60 -14.30
CA SER A 22 7.72 18.22 -14.54
C SER A 22 8.13 17.51 -13.24
N SER A 23 8.82 18.21 -12.33
CA SER A 23 9.24 17.66 -11.04
C SER A 23 8.09 17.56 -10.03
N ALA A 24 7.11 18.46 -10.07
CA ALA A 24 5.86 18.33 -9.32
C ALA A 24 4.95 17.25 -9.93
N GLY A 25 4.97 17.10 -11.26
CA GLY A 25 4.12 16.16 -12.00
C GLY A 25 4.40 14.68 -11.70
N TRP A 26 5.69 14.28 -11.58
CA TRP A 26 6.00 12.89 -11.20
C TRP A 26 5.64 12.59 -9.74
N ILE A 27 5.80 13.56 -8.82
CA ILE A 27 5.43 13.43 -7.41
C ILE A 27 3.91 13.31 -7.29
N MET A 28 3.17 14.17 -8.00
CA MET A 28 1.72 14.15 -8.04
C MET A 28 1.19 12.79 -8.53
N HIS A 29 1.84 12.20 -9.56
CA HIS A 29 1.47 10.88 -10.07
C HIS A 29 1.84 9.71 -9.12
N HIS A 30 2.77 9.88 -8.17
CA HIS A 30 3.11 8.83 -7.17
C HIS A 30 2.33 8.98 -5.86
N ILE A 31 1.83 10.18 -5.55
CA ILE A 31 1.04 10.47 -4.35
C ILE A 31 -0.46 10.25 -4.59
N LEU A 32 -0.96 10.58 -5.78
CA LEU A 32 -2.36 10.35 -6.14
C LEU A 32 -2.60 8.84 -6.32
N ASP A 33 -3.36 8.26 -5.40
CA ASP A 33 -3.80 6.85 -5.44
C ASP A 33 -4.72 6.66 -6.64
N SER A 34 -4.17 6.24 -7.79
CA SER A 34 -4.99 5.93 -8.96
C SER A 34 -5.85 4.70 -8.67
N SER A 35 -7.15 4.80 -8.95
CA SER A 35 -8.16 3.75 -8.74
C SER A 35 -8.04 2.55 -9.70
N THR A 36 -6.82 2.27 -10.16
CA THR A 36 -6.45 1.17 -11.04
C THR A 36 -5.57 0.17 -10.29
N LEU A 37 -6.07 -1.04 -10.06
CA LEU A 37 -5.24 -2.14 -9.57
C LEU A 37 -4.40 -2.67 -10.73
N GLU A 38 -3.19 -2.15 -10.86
CA GLU A 38 -2.16 -2.74 -11.73
C GLU A 38 -1.47 -3.88 -10.98
N LEU A 39 -1.95 -5.11 -11.20
CA LEU A 39 -1.23 -6.32 -10.83
C LEU A 39 -0.41 -6.80 -12.03
N PRO A 40 0.71 -7.52 -11.84
CA PRO A 40 1.57 -8.02 -12.93
C PRO A 40 0.86 -8.90 -13.97
N PHE A 41 -0.40 -9.31 -13.73
CA PHE A 41 -1.17 -10.18 -14.60
C PHE A 41 -2.57 -9.66 -14.99
N ILE A 42 -3.17 -8.71 -14.26
CA ILE A 42 -4.55 -8.24 -14.52
C ILE A 42 -4.70 -6.78 -14.10
N THR A 43 -5.23 -5.94 -14.98
CA THR A 43 -5.69 -4.59 -14.65
C THR A 43 -7.19 -4.63 -14.33
N VAL A 44 -7.55 -4.42 -13.06
CA VAL A 44 -8.96 -4.37 -12.62
C VAL A 44 -9.31 -2.91 -12.27
N GLN A 45 -10.31 -2.35 -12.97
CA GLN A 45 -10.91 -1.06 -12.59
C GLN A 45 -11.78 -1.27 -11.36
N LEU A 46 -11.51 -0.53 -10.29
CA LEU A 46 -12.21 -0.72 -9.02
C LEU A 46 -13.56 0.00 -9.09
N PRO A 47 -14.70 -0.70 -8.88
CA PRO A 47 -15.99 -0.07 -8.83
C PRO A 47 -16.08 0.82 -7.58
N HIS A 48 -16.47 2.07 -7.77
CA HIS A 48 -16.83 2.96 -6.66
C HIS A 48 -18.24 2.55 -6.18
N LEU A 49 -18.37 2.18 -4.91
CA LEU A 49 -19.65 1.83 -4.31
C LEU A 49 -20.12 3.00 -3.45
N SER A 50 -21.01 3.82 -4.01
CA SER A 50 -21.70 4.87 -3.25
C SER A 50 -22.97 4.28 -2.61
N LEU A 51 -22.95 4.03 -1.31
CA LEU A 51 -24.09 3.53 -0.54
C LEU A 51 -24.67 4.66 0.30
N PHE A 52 -25.93 5.05 0.07
CA PHE A 52 -26.65 6.05 0.88
C PHE A 52 -25.90 7.39 1.09
N GLY A 53 -25.17 7.87 0.08
CA GLY A 53 -24.41 9.12 0.16
C GLY A 53 -23.04 9.00 0.84
N PHE A 54 -22.62 7.79 1.22
CA PHE A 54 -21.23 7.48 1.57
C PHE A 54 -20.50 6.91 0.36
N ASP A 55 -19.44 7.59 -0.07
CA ASP A 55 -18.50 7.06 -1.06
C ASP A 55 -17.60 6.02 -0.41
N ILE A 56 -18.02 4.76 -0.41
CA ILE A 56 -17.18 3.63 -0.02
C ILE A 56 -16.29 3.32 -1.21
N SER A 57 -15.28 4.15 -1.38
CA SER A 57 -14.25 3.95 -2.40
C SER A 57 -13.39 2.77 -1.95
N ILE A 58 -13.61 1.60 -2.55
CA ILE A 58 -12.72 0.45 -2.40
C ILE A 58 -11.46 0.82 -3.17
N THR A 59 -10.50 1.45 -2.49
CA THR A 59 -9.21 1.80 -3.09
C THR A 59 -8.31 0.58 -3.18
N LYS A 60 -7.23 0.69 -3.96
CA LYS A 60 -6.17 -0.31 -4.05
C LYS A 60 -5.70 -0.76 -2.66
N HIS A 61 -5.53 0.20 -1.75
CA HIS A 61 -5.15 -0.04 -0.36
C HIS A 61 -6.19 -0.87 0.41
N VAL A 62 -7.48 -0.57 0.27
CA VAL A 62 -8.55 -1.34 0.94
C VAL A 62 -8.55 -2.80 0.50
N VAL A 63 -8.34 -3.06 -0.80
CA VAL A 63 -8.22 -4.43 -1.32
C VAL A 63 -7.01 -5.14 -0.71
N PHE A 64 -5.86 -4.48 -0.62
CA PHE A 64 -4.69 -5.06 0.05
C PHE A 64 -4.92 -5.31 1.54
N MET A 65 -5.66 -4.44 2.23
CA MET A 65 -6.05 -4.66 3.62
C MET A 65 -6.93 -5.91 3.77
N TRP A 66 -7.84 -6.15 2.82
CA TRP A 66 -8.67 -7.37 2.81
C TRP A 66 -7.84 -8.63 2.57
N ILE A 67 -6.86 -8.56 1.65
CA ILE A 67 -5.92 -9.67 1.40
C ILE A 67 -5.10 -9.96 2.66
N ALA A 68 -4.53 -8.93 3.29
CA ALA A 68 -3.78 -9.06 4.53
C ALA A 68 -4.64 -9.65 5.66
N PHE A 69 -5.89 -9.17 5.80
CA PHE A 69 -6.86 -9.69 6.76
C PHE A 69 -7.19 -11.17 6.51
N ALA A 70 -7.46 -11.57 5.27
CA ALA A 70 -7.72 -12.95 4.91
C ALA A 70 -6.52 -13.85 5.21
N LEU A 71 -5.30 -13.39 4.89
CA LEU A 71 -4.07 -14.10 5.20
C LEU A 71 -3.89 -14.28 6.72
N LEU A 72 -4.12 -13.22 7.50
CA LEU A 72 -4.01 -13.24 8.95
C LEU A 72 -4.98 -14.24 9.58
N ILE A 73 -6.26 -14.19 9.20
CA ILE A 73 -7.28 -15.16 9.64
C ILE A 73 -6.85 -16.58 9.28
N THR A 74 -6.37 -16.78 8.05
CA THR A 74 -5.95 -18.10 7.57
C THR A 74 -4.80 -18.66 8.41
N THR A 75 -3.80 -17.83 8.73
CA THR A 75 -2.68 -18.20 9.61
C THR A 75 -3.16 -18.59 11.00
N PHE A 76 -3.96 -17.75 11.66
CA PHE A 76 -4.48 -18.07 12.99
C PHE A 76 -5.39 -19.30 12.99
N TYR A 77 -6.18 -19.48 11.93
CA TYR A 77 -7.02 -20.67 11.78
C TYR A 77 -6.20 -21.95 11.69
N PHE A 78 -5.13 -21.95 10.88
CA PHE A 78 -4.23 -23.11 10.79
C PHE A 78 -3.50 -23.40 12.10
N VAL A 79 -3.02 -22.36 12.78
CA VAL A 79 -2.35 -22.49 14.09
C VAL A 79 -3.32 -23.06 15.12
N SER A 80 -4.53 -22.49 15.26
CA SER A 80 -5.57 -22.98 16.16
C SER A 80 -5.94 -24.44 15.87
N LYS A 81 -6.10 -24.80 14.59
CA LYS A 81 -6.38 -26.19 14.19
C LYS A 81 -5.22 -27.13 14.55
N SER A 82 -3.98 -26.68 14.44
CA SER A 82 -2.80 -27.45 14.84
C SER A 82 -2.81 -27.75 16.34
N TYR A 83 -3.06 -26.74 17.18
CA TYR A 83 -3.19 -26.90 18.63
C TYR A 83 -4.31 -27.88 19.02
N LYS A 84 -5.45 -27.88 18.30
CA LYS A 84 -6.55 -28.82 18.59
C LYS A 84 -6.25 -30.26 18.18
N LYS A 85 -5.37 -30.49 17.21
CA LYS A 85 -5.13 -31.82 16.62
C LYS A 85 -4.03 -32.60 17.35
N SER A 86 -3.05 -31.91 17.94
CA SER A 86 -1.96 -32.56 18.66
C SER A 86 -1.46 -31.68 19.79
N PHE A 87 -1.22 -32.31 20.95
CA PHE A 87 -0.55 -31.67 22.09
C PHE A 87 0.93 -31.39 21.83
N LEU A 88 1.53 -31.96 20.78
CA LEU A 88 2.91 -31.72 20.39
C LEU A 88 2.93 -30.75 19.20
N PRO A 89 3.31 -29.48 19.42
CA PRO A 89 3.34 -28.47 18.37
C PRO A 89 4.45 -28.80 17.37
N LYS A 90 4.13 -28.75 16.07
CA LYS A 90 5.07 -28.98 14.98
C LYS A 90 5.00 -27.85 13.95
N GLY A 91 6.12 -27.53 13.31
CA GLY A 91 6.20 -26.53 12.24
C GLY A 91 5.82 -25.12 12.72
N LEU A 92 4.85 -24.49 12.05
CA LEU A 92 4.39 -23.13 12.34
C LEU A 92 3.82 -22.95 13.75
N SER A 93 3.23 -24.01 14.31
CA SER A 93 2.68 -23.97 15.68
C SER A 93 3.78 -23.81 16.74
N ASN A 94 4.98 -24.34 16.50
CA ASN A 94 6.12 -24.21 17.41
C ASN A 94 6.67 -22.78 17.44
N ILE A 95 6.73 -22.12 16.27
CA ILE A 95 7.13 -20.71 16.19
C ILE A 95 6.10 -19.83 16.91
N MET A 96 4.81 -20.10 16.72
CA MET A 96 3.75 -19.38 17.43
C MET A 96 3.82 -19.60 18.93
N GLU A 97 4.10 -20.82 19.39
CA GLU A 97 4.31 -21.08 20.81
C GLU A 97 5.49 -20.28 21.37
N LEU A 98 6.63 -20.27 20.68
CA LEU A 98 7.79 -19.47 21.08
C LEU A 98 7.46 -17.97 21.16
N LEU A 99 6.72 -17.43 20.18
CA LEU A 99 6.28 -16.04 20.20
C LEU A 99 5.33 -15.74 21.37
N ILE A 100 4.38 -16.64 21.64
CA ILE A 100 3.44 -16.50 22.77
C ILE A 100 4.20 -16.55 24.11
N PHE A 101 5.13 -17.50 24.27
CA PHE A 101 5.99 -17.57 25.45
C PHE A 101 6.82 -16.29 25.60
N PHE A 102 7.48 -15.81 24.54
CA PHE A 102 8.24 -14.56 24.57
C PHE A 102 7.38 -13.37 25.01
N VAL A 103 6.21 -13.17 24.40
CA VAL A 103 5.30 -12.08 24.78
C VAL A 103 4.86 -12.21 26.24
N ARG A 104 4.56 -13.43 26.69
CA ARG A 104 4.12 -13.67 28.07
C ARG A 104 5.25 -13.46 29.08
N ASP A 105 6.46 -13.87 28.76
CA ASP A 105 7.56 -13.92 29.74
C ASP A 105 8.40 -12.63 29.74
N GLU A 106 8.49 -11.92 28.60
CA GLU A 106 9.32 -10.70 28.46
C GLU A 106 8.52 -9.39 28.47
N ILE A 107 7.22 -9.42 28.16
CA ILE A 107 6.39 -8.21 28.04
C ILE A 107 5.35 -8.11 29.16
N ALA A 108 4.68 -9.21 29.50
CA ALA A 108 3.64 -9.24 30.53
C ALA A 108 4.24 -9.38 31.95
#